data_AF-A0A973JFJ5-F1
#
_entry.id   AF-A0A973JFJ5-F1
#
_cell.length_a   1.000
_cell.length_b   1.000
_cell.length_c   1.000
_cell.angle_alpha   90.00
_cell.angle_beta   90.00
_cell.angle_gamma   90.00
#
_symmetry.space_group_name_H-M   'P 1'
#
loop_
_entity.id
_entity.type
_entity.pdbx_description
1 polymer ?
#
loop_
_entity_poly.entity_id
_entity_poly.type
_entity_poly.pdbx_seq_one_letter_code
_entity_poly.pdbx_strand_id
1 'polypeptide(L)'
;MNVDNHLKDNENNYLTMLSTMYTSARDPYFRRMALEEGRQVASKLMSDDFTSRYGNDVDALLDYLSLFNRLDIMNQELQELTFKKLSEEKKNIIETVNRQKRSPVDGDELYDTMLVTYYITNIKKNFPHVRLLEDLPDLRDFMEILTAYKYHLEDEKNVDFSTLSSDDVDSIMDDLYNITHVIFVVCDYSSYSVPKKYFQREISYMLKYYDLICSKYHYDPDLLTEVVYVLSLMGYPKDCDIIKKGWITILDSQREDGSWKAYDVDEDASDTDKNYDIFHATWVAVDMLVEPVILGMAPFYKPLTKSLEKYADAHRMRKK
;
A
#
# COMPACT_ATOMS: atom_id res chain seq x y z
N MET A 1 -18.49 -19.92 -17.44
CA MET A 1 -17.32 -19.46 -16.66
C MET A 1 -17.01 -18.07 -17.17
N ASN A 2 -17.14 -17.06 -16.32
CA ASN A 2 -17.37 -15.68 -16.72
C ASN A 2 -16.04 -14.97 -17.02
N VAL A 3 -15.76 -14.73 -18.30
CA VAL A 3 -14.55 -14.04 -18.81
C VAL A 3 -14.42 -12.62 -18.23
N ASP A 4 -15.52 -12.04 -17.74
CA ASP A 4 -15.61 -10.68 -17.20
C ASP A 4 -14.88 -10.46 -15.86
N ASN A 5 -14.62 -11.49 -15.05
CA ASN A 5 -13.82 -11.30 -13.83
C ASN A 5 -12.32 -11.20 -14.13
N HIS A 6 -11.84 -11.86 -15.20
CA HIS A 6 -10.42 -11.90 -15.58
C HIS A 6 -9.87 -10.60 -16.17
N LEU A 7 -10.75 -9.69 -16.62
CA LEU A 7 -10.36 -8.37 -17.09
C LEU A 7 -10.26 -7.34 -15.95
N LYS A 8 -10.99 -7.56 -14.84
CA LYS A 8 -11.04 -6.63 -13.71
C LYS A 8 -9.68 -6.47 -13.05
N ASP A 9 -9.00 -7.57 -12.80
CA ASP A 9 -7.72 -7.55 -12.08
C ASP A 9 -6.62 -6.96 -12.97
N ASN A 10 -6.50 -7.42 -14.22
CA ASN A 10 -5.47 -6.93 -15.16
C ASN A 10 -5.57 -5.42 -15.46
N GLU A 11 -6.77 -4.85 -15.55
CA GLU A 11 -6.96 -3.42 -15.84
C GLU A 11 -6.70 -2.53 -14.61
N ASN A 12 -7.12 -2.96 -13.41
CA ASN A 12 -6.79 -2.28 -12.15
C ASN A 12 -5.28 -2.25 -11.91
N ASN A 13 -4.61 -3.37 -12.17
CA ASN A 13 -3.16 -3.51 -11.95
C ASN A 13 -2.34 -2.65 -12.92
N TYR A 14 -2.76 -2.56 -14.18
CA TYR A 14 -2.13 -1.69 -15.18
C TYR A 14 -2.28 -0.20 -14.84
N LEU A 15 -3.43 0.18 -14.28
CA LEU A 15 -3.70 1.54 -13.83
C LEU A 15 -2.89 1.93 -12.59
N THR A 16 -2.74 1.03 -11.62
CA THR A 16 -1.86 1.22 -10.46
C THR A 16 -0.40 1.37 -10.88
N MET A 17 0.05 0.59 -11.88
CA MET A 17 1.38 0.75 -12.49
C MET A 17 1.56 2.15 -13.08
N LEU A 18 0.59 2.65 -13.85
CA LEU A 18 0.65 3.98 -14.45
C LEU A 18 0.61 5.12 -13.42
N SER A 19 -0.19 4.97 -12.36
CA SER A 19 -0.19 5.86 -11.19
C SER A 19 1.21 6.00 -10.62
N THR A 20 1.85 4.85 -10.43
CA THR A 20 3.11 4.73 -9.71
C THR A 20 4.23 5.28 -10.56
N MET A 21 4.30 4.91 -11.85
CA MET A 21 5.20 5.54 -12.82
C MET A 21 5.02 7.07 -12.88
N TYR A 22 3.79 7.57 -12.74
CA TYR A 22 3.51 9.00 -12.74
C TYR A 22 3.98 9.71 -11.46
N THR A 23 3.82 9.08 -10.30
CA THR A 23 4.23 9.64 -9.00
C THR A 23 5.72 9.50 -8.74
N SER A 24 6.34 8.40 -9.16
CA SER A 24 7.75 8.05 -8.92
C SER A 24 8.70 8.66 -9.96
N ALA A 25 8.24 8.95 -11.19
CA ALA A 25 9.08 9.56 -12.22
C ALA A 25 9.35 11.05 -11.97
N ARG A 26 10.57 11.38 -11.53
CA ARG A 26 11.10 12.75 -11.59
C ARG A 26 11.40 13.22 -13.01
N ASP A 27 11.57 12.28 -13.94
CA ASP A 27 11.79 12.60 -15.35
C ASP A 27 10.46 13.04 -15.99
N PRO A 28 10.37 14.29 -16.51
CA PRO A 28 9.16 14.78 -17.17
C PRO A 28 8.72 13.97 -18.39
N TYR A 29 9.62 13.22 -19.03
CA TYR A 29 9.32 12.34 -20.16
C TYR A 29 8.52 11.12 -19.71
N PHE A 30 9.03 10.36 -18.74
CA PHE A 30 8.32 9.18 -18.21
C PHE A 30 7.01 9.57 -17.54
N ARG A 31 6.98 10.71 -16.84
CA ARG A 31 5.75 11.25 -16.26
C ARG A 31 4.71 11.57 -17.33
N ARG A 32 5.13 12.13 -18.47
CA ARG A 32 4.25 12.41 -19.61
C ARG A 32 3.74 11.13 -20.26
N MET A 33 4.59 10.14 -20.46
CA MET A 33 4.18 8.83 -20.99
C MET A 33 3.16 8.16 -20.07
N ALA A 34 3.42 8.13 -18.76
CA ALA A 34 2.50 7.57 -17.78
C ALA A 34 1.14 8.30 -17.78
N LEU A 35 1.14 9.63 -17.91
CA LEU A 35 -0.10 10.40 -18.10
C LEU A 35 -0.83 10.06 -19.41
N GLU A 36 -0.11 9.90 -20.51
CA GLU A 36 -0.69 9.65 -21.83
C GLU A 36 -1.31 8.26 -21.90
N GLU A 37 -0.59 7.24 -21.42
CA GLU A 37 -1.10 5.87 -21.27
C GLU A 37 -2.24 5.83 -20.24
N GLY A 38 -2.09 6.51 -19.10
CA GLY A 38 -3.14 6.61 -18.07
C GLY A 38 -4.43 7.21 -18.60
N ARG A 39 -4.32 8.24 -19.47
CA ARG A 39 -5.47 8.82 -20.19
C ARG A 39 -6.12 7.83 -21.13
N GLN A 40 -5.34 7.06 -21.89
CA GLN A 40 -5.87 6.07 -22.83
C GLN A 40 -6.61 4.97 -22.09
N VAL A 41 -6.03 4.45 -21.00
CA VAL A 41 -6.65 3.40 -20.18
C VAL A 41 -7.89 3.90 -19.47
N ALA A 42 -7.83 5.07 -18.83
CA ALA A 42 -8.99 5.70 -18.21
C ALA A 42 -10.10 5.95 -19.24
N SER A 43 -9.76 6.44 -20.44
CA SER A 43 -10.74 6.65 -21.50
C SER A 43 -11.40 5.34 -21.95
N LYS A 44 -10.65 4.23 -21.99
CA LYS A 44 -11.15 2.91 -22.37
C LYS A 44 -12.04 2.31 -21.28
N LEU A 45 -11.62 2.42 -20.02
CA LEU A 45 -12.41 1.97 -18.87
C LEU A 45 -13.74 2.71 -18.79
N MET A 46 -13.73 4.03 -19.06
CA MET A 46 -14.94 4.85 -19.03
C MET A 46 -15.83 4.65 -20.27
N SER A 47 -15.31 4.17 -21.41
CA SER A 47 -16.11 3.92 -22.61
C SER A 47 -16.87 2.59 -22.58
N ASP A 48 -16.41 1.62 -21.77
CA ASP A 48 -16.95 0.27 -21.71
C ASP A 48 -17.60 0.00 -20.36
N ASP A 49 -18.91 0.23 -20.27
CA ASP A 49 -19.78 -0.35 -19.22
C ASP A 49 -19.33 -0.10 -17.76
N PHE A 50 -18.50 0.92 -17.52
CA PHE A 50 -17.88 1.22 -16.23
C PHE A 50 -18.89 1.23 -15.08
N THR A 51 -19.99 1.92 -15.29
CA THR A 51 -21.07 2.05 -14.30
C THR A 51 -21.76 0.71 -14.02
N SER A 52 -21.86 -0.20 -14.99
CA SER A 52 -22.42 -1.53 -14.72
C SER A 52 -21.40 -2.44 -14.00
N ARG A 53 -20.11 -2.30 -14.35
CA ARG A 53 -19.02 -3.15 -13.86
C ARG A 53 -18.59 -2.80 -12.44
N TYR A 54 -18.47 -1.51 -12.14
CA TYR A 54 -17.88 -0.99 -10.90
C TYR A 54 -18.82 -0.06 -10.14
N GLY A 55 -19.96 0.34 -10.73
CA GLY A 55 -20.85 1.30 -10.10
C GLY A 55 -21.45 0.87 -8.78
N ASN A 56 -21.30 -0.39 -8.36
CA ASN A 56 -21.78 -0.89 -7.07
C ASN A 56 -20.67 -1.12 -6.03
N ASP A 57 -19.40 -0.97 -6.41
CA ASP A 57 -18.25 -1.24 -5.54
C ASP A 57 -17.62 0.09 -5.13
N VAL A 58 -17.81 0.48 -3.87
CA VAL A 58 -17.32 1.78 -3.37
C VAL A 58 -15.80 1.83 -3.30
N ASP A 59 -15.13 0.71 -3.04
CA ASP A 59 -13.69 0.65 -2.88
C ASP A 59 -13.02 0.82 -4.25
N ALA A 60 -13.48 0.07 -5.25
CA ALA A 60 -13.04 0.26 -6.62
C ALA A 60 -13.26 1.72 -7.11
N LEU A 61 -14.43 2.31 -6.81
CA LEU A 61 -14.72 3.70 -7.19
C LEU A 61 -13.83 4.73 -6.47
N LEU A 62 -13.41 4.45 -5.24
CA LEU A 62 -12.47 5.26 -4.48
C LEU A 62 -11.06 5.19 -5.08
N ASP A 63 -10.61 3.99 -5.45
CA ASP A 63 -9.34 3.73 -6.13
C ASP A 63 -9.27 4.52 -7.43
N TYR A 64 -10.27 4.34 -8.30
CA TYR A 64 -10.34 5.03 -9.58
C TYR A 64 -10.39 6.55 -9.42
N LEU A 65 -11.19 7.07 -8.49
CA LEU A 65 -11.27 8.51 -8.27
C LEU A 65 -9.94 9.07 -7.75
N SER A 66 -9.29 8.37 -6.81
CA SER A 66 -7.97 8.74 -6.30
C SER A 66 -6.92 8.75 -7.43
N LEU A 67 -6.91 7.70 -8.24
CA LEU A 67 -6.00 7.55 -9.37
C LEU A 67 -6.20 8.62 -10.44
N PHE A 68 -7.42 8.77 -10.94
CA PHE A 68 -7.71 9.72 -12.01
C PHE A 68 -7.51 11.15 -11.56
N ASN A 69 -7.73 11.43 -10.27
CA ASN A 69 -7.36 12.70 -9.69
C ASN A 69 -5.84 12.93 -9.69
N ARG A 70 -5.01 11.91 -9.35
CA ARG A 70 -3.54 12.04 -9.45
C ARG A 70 -3.08 12.33 -10.87
N LEU A 71 -3.67 11.63 -11.83
CA LEU A 71 -3.33 11.77 -13.25
C LEU A 71 -3.91 13.04 -13.89
N ASP A 72 -4.72 13.82 -13.16
CA ASP A 72 -5.41 15.01 -13.67
C ASP A 72 -6.28 14.70 -14.91
N ILE A 73 -7.05 13.61 -14.82
CA ILE A 73 -7.93 13.08 -15.88
C ILE A 73 -9.37 12.88 -15.40
N MET A 74 -9.73 13.57 -14.33
CA MET A 74 -10.98 13.38 -13.63
C MET A 74 -12.19 13.77 -14.49
N ASN A 75 -13.11 12.81 -14.67
CA ASN A 75 -14.38 13.01 -15.35
C ASN A 75 -15.46 13.35 -14.31
N GLN A 76 -16.31 14.33 -14.63
CA GLN A 76 -17.47 14.73 -13.82
C GLN A 76 -18.41 13.54 -13.53
N GLU A 77 -18.62 12.63 -14.50
CA GLU A 77 -19.49 11.46 -14.33
C GLU A 77 -18.96 10.49 -13.26
N LEU A 78 -17.66 10.18 -13.29
CA LEU A 78 -17.03 9.36 -12.26
C LEU A 78 -17.13 10.03 -10.88
N GLN A 79 -16.86 11.34 -10.82
CA GLN A 79 -16.98 12.10 -9.59
C GLN A 79 -18.40 12.03 -9.01
N GLU A 80 -19.42 12.24 -9.84
CA GLU A 80 -20.83 12.17 -9.44
C GLU A 80 -21.20 10.75 -8.96
N LEU A 81 -20.75 9.71 -9.67
CA LEU A 81 -20.98 8.31 -9.31
C LEU A 81 -20.31 7.95 -7.98
N THR A 82 -19.02 8.30 -7.80
CA THR A 82 -18.29 8.04 -6.55
C THR A 82 -18.91 8.79 -5.39
N PHE A 83 -19.29 10.07 -5.55
CA PHE A 83 -19.95 10.82 -4.47
C PHE A 83 -21.34 10.29 -4.13
N LYS A 84 -22.10 9.83 -5.12
CA LYS A 84 -23.37 9.14 -4.89
C LYS A 84 -23.15 7.88 -4.05
N LYS A 85 -22.19 7.03 -4.44
CA LYS A 85 -21.89 5.76 -3.76
C LYS A 85 -21.31 5.98 -2.36
N LEU A 86 -20.42 6.95 -2.19
CA LEU A 86 -19.96 7.39 -0.87
C LEU A 86 -21.10 7.88 0.01
N SER A 87 -22.11 8.56 -0.55
CA SER A 87 -23.28 8.96 0.23
C SER A 87 -24.14 7.77 0.64
N GLU A 88 -24.23 6.73 -0.18
CA GLU A 88 -24.95 5.47 0.13
C GLU A 88 -24.22 4.69 1.24
N GLU A 89 -22.89 4.59 1.15
CA GLU A 89 -22.05 3.80 2.06
C GLU A 89 -21.55 4.56 3.30
N LYS A 90 -21.77 5.89 3.37
CA LYS A 90 -21.26 6.76 4.44
C LYS A 90 -21.47 6.19 5.84
N LYS A 91 -22.66 5.66 6.10
CA LYS A 91 -23.01 5.08 7.41
C LYS A 91 -22.16 3.84 7.71
N ASN A 92 -22.05 2.92 6.76
CA ASN A 92 -21.30 1.67 6.91
C ASN A 92 -19.81 1.94 7.14
N ILE A 93 -19.23 2.87 6.38
CA ILE A 93 -17.83 3.29 6.52
C ILE A 93 -17.58 3.86 7.93
N ILE A 94 -18.42 4.80 8.38
CA ILE A 94 -18.30 5.40 9.72
C ILE A 94 -18.45 4.34 10.82
N GLU A 95 -19.41 3.43 10.70
CA GLU A 95 -19.64 2.38 11.69
C GLU A 95 -18.47 1.39 11.76
N THR A 96 -17.90 1.01 10.62
CA THR A 96 -16.73 0.11 10.53
C THR A 96 -15.51 0.73 11.20
N VAL A 97 -15.13 1.95 10.83
CA VAL A 97 -13.99 2.65 11.45
C VAL A 97 -14.21 2.83 12.95
N ASN A 98 -15.41 3.22 13.39
CA ASN A 98 -15.70 3.38 14.82
C ASN A 98 -15.69 2.06 15.60
N ARG A 99 -16.09 0.95 14.98
CA ARG A 99 -16.00 -0.40 15.56
C ARG A 99 -14.53 -0.76 15.78
N GLN A 100 -13.70 -0.59 14.75
CA GLN A 100 -12.28 -0.91 14.80
C GLN A 100 -11.49 -0.04 15.78
N LYS A 101 -11.90 1.21 16.03
CA LYS A 101 -11.32 2.03 17.10
C LYS A 101 -11.54 1.46 18.52
N ARG A 102 -12.51 0.56 18.70
CA ARG A 102 -12.96 0.06 20.01
C ARG A 102 -12.60 -1.40 20.28
N SER A 103 -12.25 -2.15 19.22
CA SER A 103 -12.04 -3.59 19.28
C SER A 103 -10.73 -3.96 18.59
N PRO A 104 -10.11 -5.10 18.96
CA PRO A 104 -9.07 -5.70 18.14
C PRO A 104 -9.56 -5.85 16.70
N VAL A 105 -8.66 -5.60 15.76
CA VAL A 105 -8.92 -5.69 14.32
C VAL A 105 -8.05 -6.80 13.76
N ASP A 106 -8.60 -7.56 12.84
CA ASP A 106 -7.85 -8.53 12.06
C ASP A 106 -6.93 -7.83 11.04
N GLY A 107 -5.94 -8.54 10.49
CA GLY A 107 -4.99 -7.98 9.51
C GLY A 107 -5.69 -7.43 8.27
N ASP A 108 -6.55 -8.23 7.63
CA ASP A 108 -7.27 -7.84 6.41
C ASP A 108 -8.18 -6.63 6.64
N GLU A 109 -8.95 -6.65 7.73
CA GLU A 109 -9.83 -5.54 8.10
C GLU A 109 -9.07 -4.22 8.36
N LEU A 110 -7.82 -4.31 8.83
CA LEU A 110 -6.94 -3.17 9.02
C LEU A 110 -6.50 -2.60 7.67
N TYR A 111 -6.11 -3.46 6.74
CA TYR A 111 -5.66 -3.09 5.40
C TYR A 111 -6.76 -2.35 4.62
N ASP A 112 -7.96 -2.91 4.56
CA ASP A 112 -9.10 -2.28 3.87
C ASP A 112 -9.42 -0.91 4.46
N THR A 113 -9.39 -0.80 5.79
CA THR A 113 -9.67 0.46 6.48
C THR A 113 -8.59 1.51 6.23
N MET A 114 -7.33 1.08 6.14
CA MET A 114 -6.22 1.95 5.75
C MET A 114 -6.46 2.51 4.34
N LEU A 115 -6.79 1.66 3.35
CA LEU A 115 -7.04 2.09 1.98
C LEU A 115 -8.23 3.05 1.88
N VAL A 116 -9.39 2.68 2.44
CA VAL A 116 -10.59 3.53 2.42
C VAL A 116 -10.31 4.91 3.03
N THR A 117 -9.68 4.95 4.20
CA THR A 117 -9.37 6.22 4.87
C THR A 117 -8.30 7.03 4.14
N TYR A 118 -7.36 6.37 3.46
CA TYR A 118 -6.39 7.01 2.57
C TYR A 118 -7.07 7.69 1.38
N TYR A 119 -7.94 6.98 0.66
CA TYR A 119 -8.64 7.55 -0.49
C TYR A 119 -9.57 8.70 -0.09
N ILE A 120 -10.30 8.56 1.02
CA ILE A 120 -11.10 9.67 1.56
C ILE A 120 -10.21 10.88 1.89
N THR A 121 -9.03 10.67 2.48
CA THR A 121 -8.06 11.76 2.75
C THR A 121 -7.66 12.49 1.47
N ASN A 122 -7.34 11.73 0.42
CA ASN A 122 -6.97 12.28 -0.88
C ASN A 122 -8.13 13.04 -1.52
N ILE A 123 -9.34 12.50 -1.50
CA ILE A 123 -10.52 13.17 -2.06
C ILE A 123 -10.80 14.46 -1.28
N LYS A 124 -10.76 14.46 0.05
CA LYS A 124 -10.92 15.67 0.88
C LYS A 124 -9.94 16.79 0.51
N LYS A 125 -8.68 16.43 0.21
CA LYS A 125 -7.64 17.39 -0.19
C LYS A 125 -7.99 18.09 -1.51
N ASN A 126 -8.56 17.35 -2.46
CA ASN A 126 -8.90 17.87 -3.79
C ASN A 126 -10.29 18.51 -3.84
N PHE A 127 -11.18 18.12 -2.94
CA PHE A 127 -12.57 18.59 -2.87
C PHE A 127 -12.96 19.14 -1.49
N PRO A 128 -12.24 20.15 -0.97
CA PRO A 128 -12.43 20.64 0.40
C PRO A 128 -13.79 21.32 0.64
N HIS A 129 -14.56 21.59 -0.40
CA HIS A 129 -15.88 22.23 -0.34
C HIS A 129 -17.05 21.23 -0.33
N VAL A 130 -16.79 19.93 -0.51
CA VAL A 130 -17.83 18.90 -0.57
C VAL A 130 -18.21 18.48 0.84
N ARG A 131 -19.35 18.99 1.33
CA ARG A 131 -19.87 18.73 2.69
C ARG A 131 -20.03 17.25 3.02
N LEU A 132 -20.36 16.41 2.03
CA LEU A 132 -20.49 14.96 2.22
C LEU A 132 -19.26 14.36 2.92
N LEU A 133 -18.07 14.85 2.54
CA LEU A 133 -16.79 14.33 2.98
C LEU A 133 -16.44 14.76 4.41
N GLU A 134 -16.98 15.85 4.93
CA GLU A 134 -16.55 16.44 6.21
C GLU A 134 -16.56 15.43 7.37
N ASP A 135 -17.61 14.61 7.45
CA ASP A 135 -17.78 13.62 8.53
C ASP A 135 -17.24 12.23 8.21
N LEU A 136 -16.75 11.98 6.99
CA LEU A 136 -16.19 10.67 6.65
C LEU A 136 -14.85 10.47 7.38
N PRO A 137 -14.54 9.26 7.84
CA PRO A 137 -13.26 8.99 8.47
C PRO A 137 -12.12 9.17 7.48
N ASP A 138 -10.97 9.62 7.97
CA ASP A 138 -9.76 9.81 7.16
C ASP A 138 -8.54 9.22 7.86
N LEU A 139 -7.34 9.44 7.30
CA LEU A 139 -6.11 8.84 7.83
C LEU A 139 -5.88 9.17 9.31
N ARG A 140 -6.39 10.29 9.82
CA ARG A 140 -6.27 10.60 11.25
C ARG A 140 -7.02 9.59 12.11
N ASP A 141 -8.17 9.12 11.64
CA ASP A 141 -8.98 8.10 12.30
C ASP A 141 -8.29 6.74 12.25
N PHE A 142 -7.70 6.39 11.10
CA PHE A 142 -6.93 5.16 10.95
C PHE A 142 -5.71 5.12 11.88
N MET A 143 -4.99 6.24 12.04
CA MET A 143 -3.86 6.30 12.98
C MET A 143 -4.29 5.97 14.43
N GLU A 144 -5.54 6.23 14.81
CA GLU A 144 -6.05 5.83 16.13
C GLU A 144 -6.25 4.32 16.22
N ILE A 145 -6.77 3.68 15.16
CA ILE A 145 -6.91 2.22 15.08
C ILE A 145 -5.54 1.56 15.17
N LEU A 146 -4.56 2.06 14.42
CA LEU A 146 -3.20 1.52 14.40
C LEU A 146 -2.52 1.55 15.78
N THR A 147 -2.84 2.52 16.65
CA THR A 147 -2.31 2.52 18.03
C THR A 147 -2.78 1.31 18.84
N ALA A 148 -3.98 0.81 18.57
CA ALA A 148 -4.58 -0.32 19.27
C ALA A 148 -4.16 -1.66 18.67
N TYR A 149 -3.82 -1.68 17.37
CA TYR A 149 -3.36 -2.88 16.68
C TYR A 149 -2.09 -3.46 17.33
N LYS A 150 -2.03 -4.79 17.43
CA LYS A 150 -0.92 -5.53 18.00
C LYS A 150 -0.43 -6.53 16.96
N TYR A 151 0.83 -6.38 16.55
CA TYR A 151 1.44 -7.31 15.61
C TYR A 151 1.64 -8.68 16.25
N HIS A 152 1.56 -9.74 15.45
CA HIS A 152 1.79 -11.12 15.84
C HIS A 152 3.18 -11.29 16.45
N LEU A 153 3.25 -11.94 17.62
CA LEU A 153 4.52 -12.16 18.34
C LEU A 153 5.35 -10.88 18.58
N GLU A 154 4.74 -9.68 18.57
CA GLU A 154 5.45 -8.40 18.75
C GLU A 154 6.34 -8.38 20.01
N ASP A 155 5.80 -8.90 21.12
CA ASP A 155 6.42 -8.88 22.45
C ASP A 155 7.50 -9.97 22.64
N GLU A 156 7.59 -10.95 21.74
CA GLU A 156 8.51 -12.08 21.88
C GLU A 156 9.95 -11.68 21.58
N LYS A 157 10.85 -11.75 22.56
CA LYS A 157 12.22 -11.23 22.41
C LYS A 157 13.14 -12.13 21.58
N ASN A 158 12.93 -13.45 21.64
CA ASN A 158 13.78 -14.44 21.00
C ASN A 158 12.88 -15.41 20.24
N VAL A 159 12.58 -15.09 18.99
CA VAL A 159 11.82 -15.97 18.11
C VAL A 159 12.81 -16.91 17.43
N ASP A 160 12.64 -18.22 17.63
CA ASP A 160 13.36 -19.22 16.87
C ASP A 160 12.55 -19.55 15.61
N PHE A 161 13.01 -19.04 14.46
CA PHE A 161 12.34 -19.24 13.17
C PHE A 161 12.20 -20.72 12.78
N SER A 162 13.03 -21.61 13.32
CA SER A 162 12.91 -23.06 13.06
C SER A 162 11.72 -23.71 13.77
N THR A 163 11.08 -23.00 14.69
CA THR A 163 9.96 -23.49 15.51
C THR A 163 8.63 -22.84 15.19
N LEU A 164 8.61 -21.87 14.26
CA LEU A 164 7.37 -21.22 13.84
C LEU A 164 6.47 -22.21 13.10
N SER A 165 5.18 -22.15 13.40
CA SER A 165 4.17 -22.83 12.57
C SER A 165 3.97 -22.10 11.25
N SER A 166 3.30 -22.73 10.28
CA SER A 166 2.88 -22.05 9.03
C SER A 166 2.06 -20.80 9.34
N ASP A 167 1.06 -20.95 10.22
CA ASP A 167 0.14 -19.87 10.59
C ASP A 167 0.87 -18.69 11.25
N ASP A 168 1.94 -18.97 12.02
CA ASP A 168 2.78 -17.92 12.59
C ASP A 168 3.55 -17.16 11.51
N VAL A 169 4.08 -17.87 10.51
CA VAL A 169 4.81 -17.25 9.41
C VAL A 169 3.87 -16.39 8.58
N ASP A 170 2.70 -16.91 8.21
CA ASP A 170 1.69 -16.19 7.43
C ASP A 170 1.28 -14.90 8.15
N SER A 171 0.96 -14.99 9.45
CA SER A 171 0.61 -13.82 10.27
C SER A 171 1.76 -12.79 10.34
N ILE A 172 3.02 -13.23 10.39
CA ILE A 172 4.19 -12.32 10.36
C ILE A 172 4.31 -11.64 8.99
N MET A 173 4.08 -12.37 7.89
CA MET A 173 4.14 -11.80 6.54
C MET A 173 3.03 -10.77 6.34
N ASP A 174 1.80 -11.07 6.76
CA ASP A 174 0.66 -10.15 6.72
C ASP A 174 0.93 -8.89 7.54
N ASP A 175 1.51 -9.03 8.73
CA ASP A 175 1.94 -7.89 9.53
C ASP A 175 2.97 -7.03 8.79
N LEU A 176 3.97 -7.65 8.17
CA LEU A 176 5.02 -6.92 7.45
C LEU A 176 4.43 -6.17 6.24
N TYR A 177 3.54 -6.80 5.46
CA TYR A 177 2.79 -6.16 4.38
C TYR A 177 1.94 -5.00 4.89
N ASN A 178 1.23 -5.19 6.00
CA ASN A 178 0.46 -4.13 6.63
C ASN A 178 1.35 -2.95 7.03
N ILE A 179 2.51 -3.23 7.63
CA ILE A 179 3.44 -2.17 8.02
C ILE A 179 3.96 -1.40 6.80
N THR A 180 4.38 -2.08 5.73
CA THR A 180 4.91 -1.41 4.54
C THR A 180 3.88 -0.47 3.94
N HIS A 181 2.64 -0.96 3.80
CA HIS A 181 1.53 -0.20 3.24
C HIS A 181 1.10 0.97 4.12
N VAL A 182 1.07 0.80 5.45
CA VAL A 182 0.82 1.90 6.39
C VAL A 182 1.84 3.02 6.17
N ILE A 183 3.12 2.66 6.03
CA ILE A 183 4.17 3.65 5.81
C ILE A 183 4.03 4.31 4.42
N PHE A 184 3.70 3.56 3.37
CA PHE A 184 3.43 4.12 2.04
C PHE A 184 2.28 5.11 2.07
N VAL A 185 1.14 4.72 2.64
CA VAL A 185 -0.06 5.56 2.75
C VAL A 185 0.23 6.84 3.54
N VAL A 186 0.91 6.75 4.68
CA VAL A 186 1.22 7.92 5.52
C VAL A 186 2.26 8.83 4.88
N CYS A 187 3.19 8.27 4.09
CA CYS A 187 4.15 9.03 3.30
C CYS A 187 3.60 9.47 1.93
N ASP A 188 2.33 9.15 1.63
CA ASP A 188 1.68 9.38 0.34
C ASP A 188 2.53 8.88 -0.83
N TYR A 189 2.96 7.62 -0.74
CA TYR A 189 3.83 6.91 -1.70
C TYR A 189 5.04 7.78 -2.07
N SER A 190 5.89 8.06 -1.07
CA SER A 190 7.13 8.85 -1.20
C SER A 190 6.96 10.36 -1.43
N SER A 191 5.73 10.86 -1.62
CA SER A 191 5.46 12.29 -1.82
C SER A 191 5.85 13.16 -0.62
N TYR A 192 5.91 12.57 0.58
CA TYR A 192 6.39 13.25 1.78
C TYR A 192 7.41 12.44 2.57
N SER A 193 8.32 13.15 3.24
CA SER A 193 9.15 12.53 4.28
C SER A 193 8.40 12.51 5.62
N VAL A 194 8.41 11.35 6.27
CA VAL A 194 7.92 11.19 7.64
C VAL A 194 9.08 10.77 8.55
N PRO A 195 9.32 11.50 9.66
CA PRO A 195 10.40 11.14 10.57
C PRO A 195 10.24 9.73 11.14
N LYS A 196 11.28 8.89 11.00
CA LYS A 196 11.31 7.51 11.54
C LYS A 196 10.96 7.36 13.02
N LYS A 197 11.10 8.42 13.82
CA LYS A 197 10.70 8.44 15.24
C LYS A 197 9.21 8.15 15.44
N TYR A 198 8.39 8.33 14.41
CA TYR A 198 6.96 8.04 14.45
C TYR A 198 6.65 6.57 14.18
N PHE A 199 7.56 5.79 13.60
CA PHE A 199 7.35 4.38 13.23
C PHE A 199 8.37 3.46 13.92
N GLN A 200 8.81 3.81 15.14
CA GLN A 200 9.85 3.03 15.82
C GLN A 200 9.41 1.59 16.11
N ARG A 201 8.13 1.37 16.39
CA ARG A 201 7.56 0.03 16.66
C ARG A 201 7.62 -0.82 15.41
N GLU A 202 7.02 -0.33 14.34
CA GLU A 202 6.95 -0.90 13.00
C GLU A 202 8.34 -1.26 12.47
N ILE A 203 9.26 -0.29 12.50
CA ILE A 203 10.63 -0.51 12.03
C ILE A 203 11.33 -1.56 12.90
N SER A 204 11.12 -1.58 14.21
CA SER A 204 11.72 -2.62 15.07
C SER A 204 11.17 -4.01 14.75
N TYR A 205 9.88 -4.11 14.43
CA TYR A 205 9.23 -5.35 14.01
C TYR A 205 9.80 -5.84 12.67
N MET A 206 9.86 -4.97 11.65
CA MET A 206 10.49 -5.28 10.37
C MET A 206 11.92 -5.80 10.54
N LEU A 207 12.74 -5.09 11.32
CA LEU A 207 14.13 -5.50 11.53
C LEU A 207 14.25 -6.84 12.25
N LYS A 208 13.31 -7.16 13.15
CA LYS A 208 13.28 -8.43 13.87
C LYS A 208 13.00 -9.61 12.95
N TYR A 209 12.10 -9.46 11.98
CA TYR A 209 11.68 -10.53 11.07
C TYR A 209 12.32 -10.45 9.68
N TYR A 210 13.23 -9.50 9.44
CA TYR A 210 13.89 -9.30 8.15
C TYR A 210 14.60 -10.56 7.61
N ASP A 211 15.23 -11.36 8.47
CA ASP A 211 15.92 -12.57 8.02
C ASP A 211 14.94 -13.69 7.61
N LEU A 212 13.68 -13.65 8.07
CA LEU A 212 12.64 -14.59 7.67
C LEU A 212 12.28 -14.40 6.20
N ILE A 213 11.99 -13.16 5.79
CA ILE A 213 11.65 -12.80 4.39
C ILE A 213 12.83 -12.95 3.43
N CYS A 214 14.07 -12.92 3.94
CA CYS A 214 15.26 -13.24 3.13
C CYS A 214 15.53 -14.76 3.03
N SER A 215 14.83 -15.58 3.80
CA SER A 215 15.13 -17.01 3.89
C SER A 215 14.60 -17.73 2.65
N LYS A 216 15.36 -18.72 2.14
CA LYS A 216 14.94 -19.51 0.98
C LYS A 216 13.61 -20.27 1.14
N TYR A 217 13.10 -20.39 2.36
CA TYR A 217 11.88 -21.12 2.68
C TYR A 217 10.65 -20.21 2.71
N HIS A 218 10.85 -18.91 2.90
CA HIS A 218 9.78 -17.91 3.03
C HIS A 218 10.14 -16.64 2.25
N TYR A 219 10.85 -16.82 1.13
CA TYR A 219 11.30 -15.71 0.34
C TYR A 219 10.15 -15.17 -0.49
N ASP A 220 9.85 -13.91 -0.21
CA ASP A 220 8.85 -13.11 -0.88
C ASP A 220 9.58 -11.87 -1.45
N PRO A 221 9.81 -11.82 -2.77
CA PRO A 221 10.51 -10.72 -3.40
C PRO A 221 9.76 -9.39 -3.27
N ASP A 222 8.43 -9.44 -3.17
CA ASP A 222 7.55 -8.26 -3.19
C ASP A 222 7.69 -7.61 -1.83
N LEU A 223 7.42 -8.38 -0.78
CA LEU A 223 7.60 -7.95 0.59
C LEU A 223 9.03 -7.52 0.90
N LEU A 224 10.04 -8.27 0.44
CA LEU A 224 11.43 -7.89 0.66
C LEU A 224 11.74 -6.54 -0.01
N THR A 225 11.25 -6.32 -1.22
CA THR A 225 11.43 -5.06 -1.94
C THR A 225 10.76 -3.92 -1.18
N GLU A 226 9.52 -4.09 -0.74
CA GLU A 226 8.80 -3.09 0.04
C GLU A 226 9.50 -2.75 1.35
N VAL A 227 9.98 -3.76 2.09
CA VAL A 227 10.70 -3.56 3.36
C VAL A 227 11.99 -2.78 3.13
N VAL A 228 12.80 -3.15 2.12
CA VAL A 228 14.05 -2.44 1.82
C VAL A 228 13.77 -0.99 1.40
N TYR A 229 12.73 -0.78 0.61
CA TYR A 229 12.30 0.54 0.18
C TYR A 229 11.79 1.39 1.35
N VAL A 230 10.95 0.85 2.24
CA VAL A 230 10.49 1.51 3.46
C VAL A 230 11.65 1.90 4.37
N LEU A 231 12.60 0.99 4.61
CA LEU A 231 13.77 1.29 5.42
C LEU A 231 14.56 2.47 4.80
N SER A 232 14.70 2.49 3.47
CA SER A 232 15.33 3.60 2.75
C SER A 232 14.54 4.91 2.93
N LEU A 233 13.20 4.87 2.79
CA LEU A 233 12.30 6.01 3.00
C LEU A 233 12.39 6.56 4.43
N MET A 234 12.58 5.68 5.40
CA MET A 234 12.80 6.01 6.82
C MET A 234 14.24 6.50 7.12
N GLY A 235 15.07 6.67 6.10
CA GLY A 235 16.40 7.26 6.19
C GLY A 235 17.48 6.30 6.68
N TYR A 236 17.31 4.99 6.47
CA TYR A 236 18.41 4.04 6.63
C TYR A 236 19.47 4.28 5.53
N PRO A 237 20.77 4.22 5.87
CA PRO A 237 21.82 4.41 4.87
C PRO A 237 21.75 3.35 3.79
N LYS A 238 21.84 3.75 2.51
CA LYS A 238 21.84 2.83 1.36
C LYS A 238 22.94 1.76 1.41
N ASP A 239 23.99 2.04 2.18
CA ASP A 239 25.18 1.20 2.32
C ASP A 239 25.22 0.41 3.64
N CYS A 240 24.16 0.46 4.45
CA CYS A 240 24.06 -0.41 5.62
C CYS A 240 23.78 -1.86 5.20
N ASP A 241 24.21 -2.80 6.03
CA ASP A 241 24.24 -4.22 5.68
C ASP A 241 22.87 -4.79 5.31
N ILE A 242 21.81 -4.34 5.99
CA ILE A 242 20.44 -4.80 5.74
C ILE A 242 19.93 -4.37 4.36
N ILE A 243 20.11 -3.10 3.99
CA ILE A 243 19.70 -2.59 2.68
C ILE A 243 20.51 -3.25 1.56
N LYS A 244 21.83 -3.37 1.74
CA LYS A 244 22.71 -4.06 0.79
C LYS A 244 22.31 -5.52 0.59
N LYS A 245 22.08 -6.26 1.70
CA LYS A 245 21.66 -7.66 1.66
C LYS A 245 20.36 -7.80 0.88
N GLY A 246 19.35 -6.97 1.19
CA GLY A 246 18.08 -6.99 0.49
C GLY A 246 18.21 -6.75 -1.01
N TRP A 247 18.94 -5.71 -1.42
CA TRP A 247 19.15 -5.43 -2.84
C TRP A 247 19.89 -6.56 -3.56
N ILE A 248 20.91 -7.14 -2.93
CA ILE A 248 21.61 -8.30 -3.50
C ILE A 248 20.64 -9.47 -3.66
N THR A 249 19.86 -9.79 -2.62
CA THR A 249 18.90 -10.90 -2.66
C THR A 249 17.84 -10.70 -3.75
N ILE A 250 17.28 -9.49 -3.88
CA ILE A 250 16.31 -9.16 -4.93
C ILE A 250 16.97 -9.32 -6.31
N LEU A 251 18.14 -8.74 -6.54
CA LEU A 251 18.82 -8.82 -7.85
C LEU A 251 19.23 -10.26 -8.20
N ASP A 252 19.72 -11.02 -7.23
CA ASP A 252 20.14 -12.42 -7.43
C ASP A 252 18.94 -13.35 -7.67
N SER A 253 17.73 -12.96 -7.26
CA SER A 253 16.50 -13.72 -7.52
C SER A 253 15.86 -13.41 -8.87
N GLN A 254 16.40 -12.46 -9.65
CA GLN A 254 15.84 -12.14 -10.96
C GLN A 254 15.94 -13.35 -11.88
N ARG A 255 14.82 -13.69 -12.53
CA ARG A 255 14.76 -14.80 -13.49
C ARG A 255 15.45 -14.43 -14.80
N GLU A 256 15.78 -15.45 -15.60
CA GLU A 256 16.40 -15.25 -16.93
C GLU A 256 15.53 -14.40 -17.88
N ASP A 257 14.20 -14.45 -17.71
CA ASP A 257 13.23 -13.65 -18.46
C ASP A 257 13.11 -12.19 -17.96
N GLY A 258 13.84 -11.84 -16.90
CA GLY A 258 13.85 -10.52 -16.28
C GLY A 258 12.78 -10.30 -15.21
N SER A 259 11.90 -11.27 -14.95
CA SER A 259 10.83 -11.17 -13.95
C SER A 259 11.25 -11.61 -12.55
N TRP A 260 10.40 -11.30 -11.56
CA TRP A 260 10.45 -11.81 -10.19
C TRP A 260 9.22 -12.64 -9.87
N LYS A 261 9.36 -13.58 -8.92
CA LYS A 261 8.24 -14.35 -8.38
C LYS A 261 8.57 -14.85 -6.98
N ALA A 262 7.56 -14.97 -6.11
CA ALA A 262 7.69 -15.73 -4.87
C ALA A 262 8.06 -17.20 -5.16
N TYR A 263 8.75 -17.86 -4.23
CA TYR A 263 9.07 -19.28 -4.41
C TYR A 263 7.84 -20.18 -4.26
N ASP A 264 6.84 -19.73 -3.49
CA ASP A 264 5.67 -20.50 -3.10
C ASP A 264 4.41 -20.06 -3.88
N VAL A 265 4.55 -19.93 -5.20
CA VAL A 265 3.36 -19.73 -6.05
C VAL A 265 2.59 -21.04 -6.02
N ASP A 266 1.41 -21.01 -5.39
CA ASP A 266 0.50 -22.15 -5.28
C ASP A 266 0.32 -22.81 -6.66
N GLU A 267 0.76 -24.06 -6.78
CA GLU A 267 0.64 -24.81 -8.04
C GLU A 267 -0.82 -25.03 -8.44
N ASP A 268 -1.76 -24.93 -7.49
CA ASP A 268 -3.20 -25.01 -7.71
C ASP A 268 -3.86 -23.65 -7.98
N ALA A 269 -3.13 -22.53 -7.83
CA ALA A 269 -3.64 -21.20 -8.19
C ALA A 269 -3.97 -21.11 -9.69
N SER A 270 -4.95 -20.27 -10.03
CA SER A 270 -5.33 -20.10 -11.42
C SER A 270 -4.18 -19.48 -12.21
N ASP A 271 -4.11 -19.74 -13.52
CA ASP A 271 -3.11 -19.11 -14.39
C ASP A 271 -3.19 -17.57 -14.34
N THR A 272 -4.33 -16.99 -13.94
CA THR A 272 -4.47 -15.54 -13.79
C THR A 272 -3.74 -15.05 -12.55
N ASP A 273 -3.93 -15.71 -11.41
CA ASP A 273 -3.32 -15.34 -10.13
C ASP A 273 -1.79 -15.49 -10.25
N LYS A 274 -1.32 -16.60 -10.82
CA LYS A 274 0.12 -16.83 -11.05
C LYS A 274 0.76 -15.75 -11.93
N ASN A 275 0.07 -15.31 -12.97
CA ASN A 275 0.57 -14.25 -13.85
C ASN A 275 0.53 -12.89 -13.17
N TYR A 276 -0.49 -12.65 -12.34
CA TYR A 276 -0.59 -11.43 -11.54
C TYR A 276 0.56 -11.36 -10.54
N ASP A 277 0.84 -12.41 -9.79
CA ASP A 277 1.92 -12.45 -8.79
C ASP A 277 3.28 -12.15 -9.45
N ILE A 278 3.58 -12.78 -10.60
CA ILE A 278 4.81 -12.52 -11.35
C ILE A 278 4.87 -11.05 -11.82
N PHE A 279 3.75 -10.53 -12.33
CA PHE A 279 3.67 -9.15 -12.79
C PHE A 279 3.86 -8.16 -11.65
N HIS A 280 3.13 -8.35 -10.54
CA HIS A 280 3.16 -7.50 -9.36
C HIS A 280 4.56 -7.47 -8.76
N ALA A 281 5.16 -8.64 -8.55
CA ALA A 281 6.53 -8.79 -8.09
C ALA A 281 7.54 -8.03 -8.94
N THR A 282 7.43 -8.20 -10.25
CA THR A 282 8.32 -7.55 -11.21
C THR A 282 8.14 -6.04 -11.19
N TRP A 283 6.88 -5.57 -11.11
CA TRP A 283 6.57 -4.15 -11.05
C TRP A 283 7.10 -3.50 -9.77
N VAL A 284 6.83 -4.10 -8.60
CA VAL A 284 7.33 -3.64 -7.30
C VAL A 284 8.85 -3.60 -7.29
N ALA A 285 9.52 -4.68 -7.72
CA ALA A 285 10.97 -4.74 -7.84
C ALA A 285 11.51 -3.62 -8.72
N VAL A 286 10.95 -3.41 -9.92
CA VAL A 286 11.42 -2.36 -10.84
C VAL A 286 11.23 -0.97 -10.26
N ASP A 287 10.03 -0.65 -9.77
CA ASP A 287 9.72 0.70 -9.29
C ASP A 287 10.59 1.06 -8.09
N MET A 288 10.71 0.14 -7.13
CA MET A 288 11.46 0.36 -5.90
C MET A 288 12.97 0.16 -6.04
N LEU A 289 13.49 -0.47 -7.10
CA LEU A 289 14.92 -0.45 -7.43
C LEU A 289 15.32 0.87 -8.10
N VAL A 290 14.43 1.45 -8.91
CA VAL A 290 14.70 2.67 -9.68
C VAL A 290 14.57 3.92 -8.81
N GLU A 291 13.57 3.99 -7.92
CA GLU A 291 13.29 5.20 -7.13
C GLU A 291 14.41 5.60 -6.14
N PRO A 292 15.02 4.68 -5.35
CA PRO A 292 16.11 5.01 -4.43
C PRO A 292 17.36 5.56 -5.12
N VAL A 293 17.54 5.27 -6.42
CA VAL A 293 18.62 5.83 -7.25
C VAL A 293 18.31 7.29 -7.64
N ILE A 294 17.04 7.71 -7.62
CA ILE A 294 16.53 8.99 -8.12
C ILE A 294 16.15 9.98 -6.99
N LEU A 295 15.78 9.51 -5.79
CA LEU A 295 15.10 10.29 -4.74
C LEU A 295 15.96 11.18 -3.83
N GLY A 296 16.58 12.25 -4.35
CA GLY A 296 17.01 13.37 -3.49
C GLY A 296 15.83 13.99 -2.71
N MET A 297 15.59 13.54 -1.48
CA MET A 297 14.31 13.42 -0.74
C MET A 297 13.35 14.65 -0.65
N ALA A 298 12.06 14.34 -0.48
CA ALA A 298 10.85 15.20 -0.54
C ALA A 298 10.55 16.02 0.76
N PRO A 299 9.66 17.04 0.71
CA PRO A 299 9.27 17.86 1.89
C PRO A 299 8.38 17.13 2.93
N PHE A 300 8.28 17.67 4.15
CA PHE A 300 7.53 17.05 5.28
C PHE A 300 6.01 17.28 5.25
N TYR A 301 5.21 16.25 5.59
CA TYR A 301 3.75 16.35 5.70
C TYR A 301 3.27 16.88 7.07
N LYS A 302 2.84 18.15 7.11
CA LYS A 302 2.38 18.84 8.33
C LYS A 302 0.99 18.46 8.86
N PRO A 303 -0.02 18.11 8.04
CA PRO A 303 -1.38 17.87 8.54
C PRO A 303 -1.54 16.67 9.49
N LEU A 304 -0.72 15.62 9.34
CA LEU A 304 -0.79 14.41 10.18
C LEU A 304 0.10 14.44 11.44
N THR A 305 0.89 15.50 11.64
CA THR A 305 1.95 15.51 12.66
C THR A 305 1.43 15.22 14.08
N LYS A 306 0.29 15.81 14.47
CA LYS A 306 -0.29 15.58 15.82
C LYS A 306 -0.74 14.14 16.06
N SER A 307 -1.34 13.51 15.04
CA SER A 307 -1.77 12.10 15.14
C SER A 307 -0.56 11.18 15.21
N LEU A 308 0.49 11.46 14.43
CA LEU A 308 1.76 10.74 14.49
C LEU A 308 2.48 10.90 15.84
N GLU A 309 2.42 12.08 16.45
CA GLU A 309 2.95 12.32 17.80
C GLU A 309 2.20 11.52 18.86
N LYS A 310 0.86 11.57 18.84
CA LYS A 310 0.01 10.76 19.75
C LYS A 310 0.30 9.28 19.60
N TYR A 311 0.44 8.81 18.35
CA TYR A 311 0.80 7.44 18.02
C TYR A 311 2.16 7.07 18.65
N ALA A 312 3.21 7.86 18.39
CA ALA A 312 4.54 7.61 18.94
C ALA A 312 4.59 7.64 20.48
N ASP A 313 3.84 8.55 21.11
CA ASP A 313 3.80 8.68 22.56
C ASP A 313 3.08 7.49 23.23
N ALA A 314 1.99 7.00 22.63
CA ALA A 314 1.28 5.81 23.13
C ALA A 314 2.21 4.59 23.21
N HIS A 315 3.07 4.39 22.21
CA HIS A 315 4.03 3.29 22.22
C HIS A 315 5.16 3.47 23.22
N ARG A 316 5.61 4.71 23.49
CA ARG A 316 6.63 4.96 24.52
C ARG A 316 6.12 4.63 25.92
N MET A 317 4.84 4.83 26.19
CA MET A 317 4.26 4.54 27.51
C MET A 317 4.12 3.05 27.81
N ARG A 318 3.94 2.19 26.78
CA ARG A 318 3.85 0.73 26.97
C ARG A 318 5.18 0.08 27.41
N LYS A 319 6.32 0.75 27.18
CA LYS A 319 7.65 0.23 27.52
C LYS A 319 8.13 0.58 28.94
N LYS A 320 7.33 1.31 29.73
CA LYS A 320 7.65 1.70 31.11
C LYS A 320 6.88 0.84 32.11
#